data_AF-A0A0S7Y722-F1
#
_entry.id   AF-A0A0S7Y722-F1
#
_cell.length_a   1.000
_cell.length_b   1.000
_cell.length_c   1.000
_cell.angle_alpha   90.00
_cell.angle_beta   90.00
_cell.angle_gamma   90.00
#
_symmetry.space_group_name_H-M   'P 1'
#
loop_
_entity.id
_entity.type
_entity.pdbx_description
1 polymer ?
#
loop_
_entity_poly.entity_id
_entity_poly.type
_entity_poly.pdbx_seq_one_letter_code
_entity_poly.pdbx_strand_id
1 'polypeptide(L)'
;MEASRVSRSVEARVAGGDAELVRRAQAGDREAFGRLAERHQQALFRFVVGLVTDHHAAEELTQETLLRAFRRVRHLQDPERVRAWLVAIARNLARRWL
;
A
#
# COMPACT_ATOMS: atom_id res chain seq x y z
N MET A 1 -7.99 23.45 -28.75
CA MET A 1 -7.48 22.07 -28.54
C MET A 1 -6.11 22.21 -27.89
N GLU A 2 -5.99 22.33 -26.55
CA GLU A 2 -4.70 22.20 -25.83
C GLU A 2 -4.83 22.39 -24.30
N ALA A 3 -5.87 23.09 -23.82
CA ALA A 3 -6.07 23.38 -22.39
C ALA A 3 -6.46 22.17 -21.50
N SER A 4 -6.62 20.96 -22.04
CA SER A 4 -7.18 19.80 -21.30
C SER A 4 -6.12 18.79 -20.79
N ARG A 5 -4.86 18.88 -21.22
CA ARG A 5 -3.80 17.93 -20.80
C ARG A 5 -3.11 18.31 -19.49
N VAL A 6 -3.04 19.59 -19.17
CA VAL A 6 -2.29 20.09 -18.00
C VAL A 6 -3.07 19.89 -16.69
N SER A 7 -4.41 20.03 -16.70
CA SER A 7 -5.25 19.85 -15.50
C SER A 7 -5.20 18.44 -14.92
N ARG A 8 -5.14 17.40 -15.77
CA ARG A 8 -5.08 16.00 -15.32
C ARG A 8 -3.80 15.68 -14.55
N SER A 9 -2.71 16.42 -14.82
CA SER A 9 -1.38 16.17 -14.25
C SER A 9 -1.20 16.77 -12.85
N VAL A 10 -2.00 17.79 -12.49
CA VAL A 10 -2.05 18.35 -11.13
C VAL A 10 -3.08 17.59 -10.28
N GLU A 11 -4.22 17.19 -10.85
CA GLU A 11 -5.24 16.37 -10.17
C GLU A 11 -4.70 15.00 -9.71
N ALA A 12 -3.78 14.39 -10.46
CA ALA A 12 -3.14 13.13 -10.09
C ALA A 12 -2.11 13.26 -8.95
N ARG A 13 -1.45 14.42 -8.81
CA ARG A 13 -0.47 14.68 -7.73
C ARG A 13 -1.16 15.03 -6.41
N VAL A 14 -2.42 15.49 -6.48
CA VAL A 14 -3.29 15.84 -5.34
C VAL A 14 -4.42 14.80 -5.18
N ALA A 15 -4.32 13.63 -5.80
CA ALA A 15 -5.27 12.53 -5.64
C ALA A 15 -5.08 11.86 -4.26
N GLY A 16 -5.57 12.52 -3.22
CA GLY A 16 -5.78 12.01 -1.86
C GLY A 16 -4.53 11.77 -1.03
N GLY A 17 -4.55 12.22 0.23
CA GLY A 17 -3.70 11.63 1.27
C GLY A 17 -4.00 10.14 1.42
N ASP A 18 -3.11 9.38 2.05
CA ASP A 18 -3.25 7.92 2.13
C ASP A 18 -4.60 7.49 2.74
N ALA A 19 -5.11 8.27 3.69
CA ALA A 19 -6.45 8.08 4.26
C ALA A 19 -7.58 8.15 3.23
N GLU A 20 -7.48 9.02 2.23
CA GLU A 20 -8.48 9.13 1.17
C GLU A 20 -8.40 7.96 0.19
N LEU A 21 -7.19 7.56 -0.18
CA LEU A 21 -6.98 6.36 -0.99
C LEU A 21 -7.51 5.11 -0.29
N VAL A 22 -7.32 5.02 1.03
CA VAL A 22 -7.90 3.95 1.85
C VAL A 22 -9.42 4.00 1.80
N ARG A 23 -10.07 5.15 2.06
CA ARG A 23 -11.54 5.26 2.03
C ARG A 23 -12.12 4.83 0.68
N ARG A 24 -11.51 5.26 -0.42
CA ARG A 24 -11.91 4.83 -1.77
C ARG A 24 -11.71 3.33 -1.98
N ALA A 25 -10.57 2.78 -1.55
CA ALA A 25 -10.30 1.34 -1.61
C ALA A 25 -11.32 0.53 -0.80
N GLN A 26 -11.73 1.04 0.38
CA GLN A 26 -12.79 0.44 1.20
C GLN A 26 -14.12 0.40 0.45
N ALA A 27 -14.45 1.46 -0.29
CA ALA A 27 -15.63 1.52 -1.17
C ALA A 27 -15.54 0.60 -2.41
N GLY A 28 -14.40 -0.04 -2.66
CA GLY A 28 -14.20 -0.98 -3.77
C GLY A 28 -13.42 -0.42 -4.97
N ASP A 29 -12.88 0.80 -4.86
CA ASP A 29 -12.00 1.39 -5.87
C ASP A 29 -10.63 0.70 -5.87
N ARG A 30 -10.42 -0.19 -6.85
CA ARG A 30 -9.18 -0.95 -6.99
C ARG A 30 -7.99 -0.07 -7.39
N GLU A 31 -8.22 0.98 -8.17
CA GLU A 31 -7.16 1.89 -8.58
C GLU A 31 -6.66 2.72 -7.39
N ALA A 32 -7.55 3.10 -6.48
CA ALA A 32 -7.17 3.77 -5.24
C ALA A 32 -6.24 2.89 -4.39
N PHE A 33 -6.53 1.59 -4.29
CA PHE A 33 -5.60 0.66 -3.64
C PHE A 33 -4.30 0.51 -4.42
N GLY A 34 -4.34 0.46 -5.76
CA GLY A 34 -3.14 0.40 -6.61
C GLY A 34 -2.19 1.57 -6.31
N ARG A 35 -2.70 2.79 -6.27
CA ARG A 35 -1.92 3.99 -5.90
C ARG A 35 -1.36 3.92 -4.48
N LEU A 36 -2.15 3.41 -3.53
CA LEU A 36 -1.70 3.20 -2.15
C LEU A 36 -0.57 2.17 -2.07
N ALA A 37 -0.67 1.07 -2.83
CA ALA A 37 0.34 0.03 -2.90
C ALA A 37 1.65 0.58 -3.51
N GLU A 38 1.58 1.29 -4.64
CA GLU A 38 2.72 1.93 -5.28
C GLU A 38 3.47 2.87 -4.32
N ARG A 39 2.74 3.68 -3.54
CA ARG A 39 3.32 4.60 -2.55
C ARG A 39 4.08 3.89 -1.42
N HIS A 40 3.61 2.72 -0.99
CA HIS A 40 4.16 2.04 0.19
C HIS A 40 5.09 0.87 -0.12
N GLN A 41 5.05 0.31 -1.33
CA GLN A 41 5.79 -0.91 -1.69
C GLN A 41 7.28 -0.81 -1.37
N GLN A 42 7.95 0.27 -1.79
CA GLN A 42 9.39 0.42 -1.56
C GLN A 42 9.76 0.52 -0.07
N ALA A 43 8.99 1.29 0.71
CA ALA A 43 9.22 1.43 2.15
C ALA A 43 8.95 0.12 2.90
N LEU A 44 7.91 -0.60 2.48
CA LEU A 44 7.54 -1.90 3.02
C LEU A 44 8.61 -2.94 2.70
N PHE A 45 9.10 -2.98 1.47
CA PHE A 45 10.19 -3.86 1.05
C PHE A 45 11.45 -3.65 1.89
N ARG A 46 11.90 -2.39 2.04
CA ARG A 46 13.05 -2.05 2.91
C ARG A 46 12.86 -2.50 4.35
N PHE A 47 11.64 -2.40 4.87
CA PHE A 47 11.31 -2.89 6.20
C PHE A 47 11.44 -4.42 6.28
N VAL A 48 10.92 -5.15 5.30
CA VAL A 48 10.97 -6.62 5.26
C VAL A 48 12.39 -7.15 5.08
N VAL A 49 13.23 -6.51 4.26
CA VAL A 49 14.67 -6.84 4.12
C VAL A 49 15.41 -6.77 5.46
N GLY A 50 14.97 -5.92 6.39
CA GLY A 50 15.53 -5.89 7.75
C GLY A 50 15.06 -7.02 8.67
N LEU A 51 14.08 -7.83 8.25
CA LEU A 51 13.51 -8.93 9.04
C LEU A 51 13.92 -10.32 8.53
N VAL A 52 14.27 -10.46 7.25
CA VAL A 52 14.63 -11.75 6.63
C VAL A 52 15.97 -11.65 5.90
N THR A 53 16.73 -12.75 5.87
CA THR A 53 18.07 -12.79 5.27
C THR A 53 18.05 -12.94 3.74
N ASP A 54 16.99 -13.54 3.20
CA ASP A 54 16.82 -13.78 1.76
C ASP A 54 16.06 -12.63 1.09
N HIS A 55 16.66 -12.05 0.04
CA HIS A 55 16.08 -11.00 -0.78
C HIS A 55 14.81 -11.45 -1.51
N HIS A 56 14.80 -12.67 -2.03
CA HIS A 56 13.64 -13.21 -2.75
C HIS A 56 12.46 -13.40 -1.80
N ALA A 57 12.73 -13.94 -0.60
CA ALA A 57 11.73 -14.01 0.46
C ALA A 57 11.19 -12.61 0.84
N ALA A 58 12.04 -11.58 0.84
CA ALA A 58 11.58 -10.22 1.13
C ALA A 58 10.63 -9.66 0.07
N GLU A 59 10.87 -9.96 -1.21
CA GLU A 59 9.96 -9.60 -2.31
C GLU A 59 8.62 -10.32 -2.16
N GLU A 60 8.65 -11.64 -1.94
CA GLU A 60 7.46 -12.47 -1.75
C GLU A 60 6.60 -11.97 -0.57
N LEU A 61 7.23 -11.74 0.59
CA LEU A 61 6.56 -11.24 1.78
C LEU A 61 5.97 -9.83 1.57
N THR A 62 6.64 -8.98 0.78
CA THR A 62 6.13 -7.65 0.45
C THR A 62 4.87 -7.75 -0.42
N GLN A 63 4.91 -8.58 -1.46
CA GLN A 63 3.75 -8.82 -2.33
C GLN A 63 2.59 -9.44 -1.55
N GLU A 64 2.84 -10.48 -0.75
CA GLU A 64 1.83 -11.12 0.09
C GLU A 64 1.25 -10.15 1.13
N THR A 65 2.05 -9.23 1.67
CA THR A 65 1.55 -8.16 2.55
C THR A 65 0.54 -7.26 1.81
N LEU A 66 0.88 -6.80 0.60
CA LEU A 66 0.00 -5.95 -0.20
C LEU A 66 -1.27 -6.70 -0.62
N LEU A 67 -1.17 -7.98 -0.99
CA LEU A 67 -2.33 -8.82 -1.31
C LEU A 67 -3.27 -9.01 -0.11
N ARG A 68 -2.71 -9.25 1.08
CA ARG A 68 -3.51 -9.32 2.32
C ARG A 68 -4.11 -7.99 2.70
N ALA A 69 -3.37 -6.90 2.51
CA ALA A 69 -3.86 -5.56 2.74
C ALA A 69 -5.04 -5.26 1.81
N PHE A 70 -4.96 -5.58 0.52
CA PHE A 70 -6.06 -5.40 -0.43
C PHE A 70 -7.34 -6.11 0.05
N ARG A 71 -7.21 -7.39 0.46
CA ARG A 71 -8.34 -8.19 0.94
C ARG A 71 -8.94 -7.68 2.25
N ARG A 72 -8.17 -6.96 3.06
CA ARG A 72 -8.54 -6.54 4.43
C ARG A 72 -8.72 -5.04 4.60
N VAL A 73 -8.50 -4.24 3.55
CA VAL A 73 -8.54 -2.76 3.64
C VAL A 73 -9.88 -2.27 4.16
N ARG A 74 -10.98 -2.98 3.85
CA ARG A 74 -12.34 -2.74 4.38
C ARG A 74 -12.45 -2.82 5.90
N HIS A 75 -11.51 -3.47 6.58
CA HIS A 75 -11.48 -3.62 8.03
C HIS A 75 -10.47 -2.69 8.72
N LEU A 76 -9.74 -1.86 7.97
CA LEU A 76 -8.88 -0.84 8.54
C LEU A 76 -9.74 0.26 9.17
N GLN A 77 -9.74 0.32 10.51
CA GLN A 77 -10.58 1.25 11.27
C GLN A 77 -10.12 2.70 11.15
N ASP A 78 -8.82 2.92 11.08
CA ASP A 78 -8.21 4.25 11.00
C ASP A 78 -7.40 4.38 9.69
N PRO A 79 -7.96 5.06 8.67
CA PRO A 79 -7.28 5.28 7.40
C PRO A 79 -5.93 6.01 7.52
N GLU A 80 -5.73 6.85 8.53
CA GLU A 80 -4.48 7.57 8.75
C GLU A 80 -3.34 6.63 9.18
N ARG A 81 -3.68 5.45 9.72
CA ARG A 81 -2.72 4.48 10.24
C ARG A 81 -2.33 3.39 9.24
N VAL A 82 -2.65 3.55 7.97
CA VAL A 82 -2.40 2.53 6.94
C VAL A 82 -0.94 2.09 6.88
N ARG A 83 0.02 3.01 7.02
CA ARG A 83 1.45 2.66 7.07
C ARG A 83 1.76 1.71 8.24
N ALA A 84 1.30 2.03 9.44
CA ALA A 84 1.54 1.21 10.63
C ALA A 84 0.83 -0.16 10.50
N TRP A 85 -0.36 -0.17 9.89
CA TRP A 85 -1.13 -1.38 9.64
C TRP A 85 -0.44 -2.31 8.62
N LEU A 86 0.11 -1.78 7.52
CA LEU A 86 0.91 -2.55 6.56
C LEU A 86 2.14 -3.19 7.21
N VAL A 87 2.85 -2.42 8.03
CA VAL A 87 4.01 -2.92 8.80
C VAL A 87 3.61 -4.04 9.77
N ALA A 88 2.42 -3.96 10.39
CA ALA A 88 1.93 -5.01 11.27
C ALA A 88 1.62 -6.31 10.50
N ILE A 89 1.02 -6.22 9.30
CA ILE A 89 0.80 -7.38 8.43
C ILE A 89 2.12 -8.02 8.02
N ALA A 90 3.08 -7.21 7.52
CA ALA A 90 4.40 -7.70 7.11
C ALA A 90 5.16 -8.37 8.26
N ARG A 91 5.16 -7.77 9.45
CA ARG A 91 5.80 -8.37 10.63
C ARG A 91 5.20 -9.73 10.99
N ASN A 92 3.88 -9.87 10.91
CA ASN A 92 3.21 -11.14 11.20
C ASN A 92 3.50 -12.21 10.14
N LEU A 93 3.68 -11.80 8.88
CA LEU A 93 4.11 -12.69 7.80
C LEU A 93 5.55 -13.16 7.99
N ALA A 94 6.49 -12.23 8.21
CA ALA A 94 7.90 -12.55 8.43
C ALA A 94 8.10 -13.48 9.65
N ARG A 95 7.35 -13.27 10.73
CA ARG A 95 7.39 -14.17 11.92
C ARG A 95 6.94 -15.59 11.65
N ARG A 96 6.11 -15.82 10.62
CA ARG A 96 5.65 -17.16 10.23
C ARG A 96 6.65 -17.84 9.28
N TRP A 97 7.44 -17.04 8.58
CA TRP A 97 8.44 -17.52 7.63
C TRP A 97 9.68 -18.09 8.32
N LEU A 98 10.07 -17.48 9.44
CA LEU A 98 11.11 -17.96 10.35
C LEU A 98 10.61 -19.15 11.18
#